data_AF-A0A843LDY8-F1
#
_entry.id   AF-A0A843LDY8-F1
#
_cell.length_a   1.000
_cell.length_b   1.000
_cell.length_c   1.000
_cell.angle_alpha   90.00
_cell.angle_beta   90.00
_cell.angle_gamma   90.00
#
_symmetry.space_group_name_H-M   'P 1'
#
loop_
_entity.id
_entity.type
_entity.pdbx_description
1 polymer ?
#
loop_
_entity_poly.entity_id
_entity_poly.type
_entity_poly.pdbx_seq_one_letter_code
_entity_poly.pdbx_strand_id
1 'polypeptide(L)'
;MDIFDNTILCKKCNRAMKPQLVSKNGFNLRTIKCEKCGEIIVHPSDKQEYEEFIKLKQKEYEVKMRMVGNSYAVSIPREIVDFMREQENMINDMVKLSFQEAGRISLSFNTPEQENSRSISTKEVRIVRNGKVFHAKQVSDSANPKNNKKVILRNELNEEEEETEDGR
;
A
#
# COMPACT_ATOMS: atom_id res chain seq x y z
N MET A 1 10.14 13.83 -27.71
CA MET A 1 11.26 12.92 -28.07
C MET A 1 11.69 12.28 -26.77
N ASP A 2 11.53 10.97 -26.64
CA ASP A 2 11.80 10.23 -25.40
C ASP A 2 13.32 9.98 -25.28
N ILE A 3 13.85 9.98 -24.06
CA ILE A 3 15.26 9.66 -23.80
C ILE A 3 15.58 8.23 -24.24
N PHE A 4 14.59 7.34 -24.21
CA PHE A 4 14.73 5.94 -24.59
C PHE A 4 14.59 5.66 -26.09
N ASP A 5 14.25 6.67 -26.90
CA ASP A 5 14.26 6.56 -28.37
C ASP A 5 15.71 6.47 -28.94
N ASN A 6 16.70 6.83 -28.12
CA ASN A 6 18.10 6.84 -28.49
C ASN A 6 18.84 5.59 -27.99
N THR A 7 19.88 5.19 -28.72
CA THR A 7 20.77 4.10 -28.29
C THR A 7 21.56 4.52 -27.05
N ILE A 8 21.15 3.99 -25.89
CA ILE A 8 21.82 4.27 -24.60
C ILE A 8 22.96 3.27 -24.38
N LEU A 9 24.16 3.80 -24.15
CA LEU A 9 25.34 3.02 -23.80
C LEU A 9 25.49 2.93 -22.28
N CYS A 10 25.87 1.77 -21.78
CA CYS A 10 26.11 1.59 -20.35
C CYS A 10 27.46 2.20 -19.92
N LYS A 11 27.45 2.96 -18.82
CA LYS A 11 28.65 3.58 -18.24
C LYS A 11 29.76 2.60 -17.85
N LYS A 12 29.42 1.36 -17.48
CA LYS A 12 30.39 0.33 -17.03
C LYS A 12 30.88 -0.55 -18.18
N CYS A 13 29.96 -0.97 -19.05
CA CYS A 13 30.21 -2.00 -20.07
C CYS A 13 30.45 -1.40 -21.48
N ASN A 14 30.12 -0.11 -21.68
CA ASN A 14 30.11 0.63 -22.95
C ASN A 14 29.40 -0.08 -24.11
N ARG A 15 28.48 -0.99 -23.79
CA ARG A 15 27.62 -1.70 -24.74
C ARG A 15 26.24 -1.06 -24.76
N ALA A 16 25.57 -1.18 -25.91
CA ALA A 16 24.17 -0.80 -26.05
C ALA A 16 23.31 -1.58 -25.05
N MET A 17 22.50 -0.85 -24.31
CA MET A 17 21.55 -1.41 -23.35
C MET A 17 20.22 -1.72 -24.07
N LYS A 18 19.46 -2.71 -23.57
CA LYS A 18 18.20 -3.13 -24.19
C LYS A 18 16.99 -2.68 -23.38
N PRO A 19 15.91 -2.18 -24.03
CA PRO A 19 14.66 -1.87 -23.36
C PRO A 19 14.07 -3.11 -22.67
N GLN A 20 13.52 -2.91 -21.48
CA GLN A 20 12.86 -3.94 -20.69
C GLN A 20 11.75 -3.29 -19.86
N LEU A 21 10.58 -3.92 -19.82
CA LEU A 21 9.51 -3.54 -18.89
C LEU A 21 9.73 -4.23 -17.54
N VAL A 22 9.71 -3.47 -16.45
CA VAL A 22 9.82 -4.01 -15.08
C VAL A 22 8.56 -3.64 -14.32
N SER A 23 7.80 -4.65 -13.89
CA SER A 23 6.65 -4.43 -13.02
C SER A 23 7.08 -4.41 -11.55
N LYS A 24 6.74 -3.34 -10.83
CA LYS A 24 7.07 -3.17 -9.41
C LYS A 24 5.86 -2.64 -8.66
N ASN A 25 5.38 -3.39 -7.65
CA ASN A 25 4.15 -3.07 -6.89
C ASN A 25 2.90 -2.87 -7.78
N GLY A 26 2.81 -3.55 -8.92
CA GLY A 26 1.73 -3.36 -9.89
C GLY A 26 1.90 -2.15 -10.80
N PHE A 27 3.01 -1.41 -10.70
CA PHE A 27 3.34 -0.30 -11.58
C PHE A 27 4.34 -0.76 -12.65
N ASN A 28 4.05 -0.50 -13.92
CA ASN A 28 4.91 -0.90 -15.03
C ASN A 28 5.91 0.22 -15.35
N LEU A 29 7.19 -0.04 -15.09
CA LEU A 29 8.27 0.90 -15.33
C LEU A 29 8.99 0.56 -16.64
N ARG A 30 9.15 1.54 -17.52
CA ARG A 30 10.06 1.40 -18.65
C ARG A 30 11.49 1.50 -18.14
N THR A 31 12.28 0.51 -18.48
CA THR A 31 13.69 0.44 -18.09
C THR A 31 14.56 0.04 -19.26
N ILE A 32 15.86 0.29 -19.15
CA ILE A 32 16.86 -0.24 -20.07
C ILE A 32 17.94 -0.94 -19.26
N LYS A 33 18.32 -2.16 -19.66
CA LYS A 33 19.25 -3.04 -18.94
C LYS A 33 20.51 -3.35 -19.75
N CYS A 34 21.70 -3.32 -19.13
CA CYS A 34 22.93 -3.87 -19.74
C CYS A 34 22.97 -5.38 -19.51
N GLU A 35 23.04 -6.17 -20.58
CA GLU A 35 23.14 -7.63 -20.50
C GLU A 35 24.43 -8.13 -19.86
N LYS A 36 25.51 -7.33 -19.91
CA LYS A 36 26.84 -7.73 -19.42
C LYS A 36 27.02 -7.52 -17.91
N CYS A 37 26.60 -6.38 -17.37
CA CYS A 37 26.82 -6.02 -15.97
C CYS A 37 25.54 -5.94 -15.13
N GLY A 38 24.36 -6.06 -15.75
CA GLY A 38 23.08 -6.04 -15.06
C GLY A 38 22.61 -4.66 -14.58
N GLU A 39 23.30 -3.58 -14.94
CA GLU A 39 22.87 -2.21 -14.63
C GLU A 39 21.49 -1.91 -15.26
N ILE A 40 20.59 -1.30 -14.51
CA ILE A 40 19.23 -0.95 -14.95
C ILE A 40 19.04 0.56 -14.80
N ILE A 41 18.58 1.20 -15.86
CA ILE A 41 18.20 2.62 -15.86
C ILE A 41 16.68 2.69 -16.03
N VAL A 42 16.00 3.37 -15.12
CA VAL A 42 14.55 3.61 -15.17
C VAL A 42 14.29 4.94 -15.88
N HIS A 43 13.22 5.01 -16.66
CA HIS A 43 12.83 6.27 -17.31
C HIS A 43 12.57 7.35 -16.24
N PRO A 44 13.07 8.60 -16.41
CA PRO A 44 12.90 9.66 -15.41
C PRO A 44 11.44 9.98 -15.09
N SER A 45 10.56 10.05 -16.10
CA SER A 45 9.12 10.34 -15.88
C SER A 45 8.44 9.21 -15.12
N ASP A 46 8.64 7.95 -15.52
CA ASP A 46 8.05 6.78 -14.88
C ASP A 46 8.55 6.64 -13.42
N LYS A 47 9.81 7.02 -13.16
CA LYS A 47 10.36 7.06 -11.80
C LYS A 47 9.62 8.07 -10.95
N GLN A 48 9.36 9.27 -11.47
CA GLN A 48 8.63 10.32 -10.76
C GLN A 48 7.19 9.89 -10.46
N GLU A 49 6.48 9.38 -11.46
CA GLU A 49 5.10 8.87 -11.30
C GLU A 49 5.04 7.73 -10.27
N TYR A 50 6.02 6.84 -10.28
CA TYR A 50 6.11 5.76 -9.29
C TYR A 50 6.36 6.29 -7.87
N GLU A 51 7.18 7.33 -7.70
CA GLU A 51 7.38 7.97 -6.40
C GLU A 51 6.08 8.62 -5.89
N GLU A 52 5.31 9.25 -6.78
CA GLU A 52 3.99 9.81 -6.48
C GLU A 52 2.98 8.71 -6.11
N PHE A 53 2.98 7.59 -6.83
CA PHE A 53 2.18 6.41 -6.47
C PHE A 53 2.49 5.90 -5.06
N ILE A 54 3.77 5.78 -4.71
CA ILE A 54 4.16 5.31 -3.37
C ILE A 54 3.70 6.30 -2.29
N LYS A 55 3.79 7.61 -2.54
CA LYS A 55 3.28 8.64 -1.62
C LYS A 55 1.76 8.51 -1.43
N LEU A 56 1.00 8.38 -2.52
CA LEU A 56 -0.46 8.20 -2.46
C LEU A 56 -0.84 6.91 -1.72
N LYS A 57 -0.13 5.81 -1.97
CA LYS A 57 -0.36 4.52 -1.31
C LYS A 57 -0.11 4.56 0.20
N GLN A 58 0.82 5.40 0.65
CA GLN A 58 1.16 5.53 2.08
C GLN A 58 0.31 6.58 2.80
N LYS A 59 -0.41 7.43 2.06
CA LYS A 59 -1.23 8.48 2.64
C LYS A 59 -2.52 7.89 3.20
N GLU A 60 -2.81 8.20 4.46
CA GLU A 60 -4.10 7.89 5.08
C GLU A 60 -5.07 9.05 4.82
N TYR A 61 -6.31 8.71 4.48
CA TYR A 61 -7.36 9.67 4.16
C TYR A 61 -8.51 9.51 5.14
N GLU A 62 -8.80 10.55 5.91
CA GLU A 62 -10.01 10.64 6.72
C GLU A 62 -11.13 11.27 5.90
N VAL A 63 -12.17 10.49 5.62
CA VAL A 63 -13.30 10.91 4.77
C VAL A 63 -14.60 10.77 5.55
N LYS A 64 -15.52 11.72 5.34
CA LYS A 64 -16.83 11.72 6.01
C LYS A 64 -17.83 10.88 5.24
N MET A 65 -18.54 10.02 5.96
CA MET A 65 -19.75 9.36 5.44
C MET A 65 -20.89 10.38 5.40
N ARG A 66 -21.67 10.34 4.33
CA ARG A 66 -22.89 11.15 4.17
C ARG A 66 -24.06 10.26 3.82
N MET A 67 -25.24 10.57 4.34
CA MET A 67 -26.48 9.93 3.94
C MET A 67 -26.91 10.46 2.56
N VAL A 68 -27.32 9.56 1.67
CA VAL A 68 -27.85 9.88 0.34
C VAL A 68 -29.03 8.94 0.07
N GLY A 69 -30.25 9.48 0.17
CA GLY A 69 -31.47 8.67 0.12
C GLY A 69 -31.50 7.64 1.26
N ASN A 70 -31.68 6.37 0.93
CA ASN A 70 -31.68 5.25 1.89
C ASN A 70 -30.30 4.58 2.07
N SER A 71 -29.23 5.22 1.60
CA SER A 71 -27.88 4.65 1.59
C SER A 71 -26.86 5.63 2.17
N TYR A 72 -25.68 5.11 2.52
CA TYR A 72 -24.51 5.92 2.82
C TYR A 72 -23.59 6.03 1.61
N ALA A 73 -22.97 7.19 1.44
CA ALA A 73 -21.92 7.42 0.47
C ALA A 73 -20.65 7.93 1.17
N VAL A 74 -19.51 7.56 0.60
CA VAL A 74 -18.19 8.05 0.99
C VAL A 74 -17.58 8.76 -0.21
N SER A 75 -17.06 9.97 0.00
CA SER A 75 -16.36 10.69 -1.05
C SER A 75 -14.93 10.17 -1.16
N ILE A 76 -14.55 9.67 -2.33
CA ILE A 76 -13.17 9.26 -2.62
C ILE A 76 -12.39 10.52 -3.03
N PRO A 77 -11.24 10.82 -2.37
CA PRO A 77 -10.39 11.93 -2.74
C PRO A 77 -10.02 11.91 -4.21
N ARG A 78 -10.10 13.07 -4.86
CA ARG A 78 -9.84 13.20 -6.30
C ARG A 78 -8.45 12.71 -6.71
N GLU A 79 -7.44 12.93 -5.86
CA GLU A 79 -6.07 12.43 -6.07
C GLU A 79 -6.01 10.92 -6.34
N ILE A 80 -6.82 10.13 -5.64
CA ILE A 80 -6.88 8.67 -5.83
C ILE A 80 -7.50 8.35 -7.18
N VAL A 81 -8.60 9.04 -7.52
CA VAL A 81 -9.32 8.83 -8.78
C VAL A 81 -8.46 9.23 -9.99
N ASP A 82 -7.80 10.38 -9.92
CA ASP A 82 -6.94 10.88 -10.99
C ASP A 82 -5.76 9.93 -11.22
N PHE A 83 -5.12 9.44 -10.15
CA PHE A 83 -4.06 8.43 -10.24
C PHE A 83 -4.53 7.13 -10.92
N MET A 84 -5.68 6.60 -10.52
CA MET A 84 -6.20 5.36 -11.11
C MET A 84 -6.52 5.54 -12.60
N ARG A 85 -7.00 6.73 -13.00
CA ARG A 85 -7.29 7.04 -14.41
C ARG A 85 -6.03 7.09 -15.27
N GLU A 86 -4.97 7.70 -14.74
CA GLU A 86 -3.67 7.80 -15.42
C GLU A 86 -3.03 6.43 -15.64
N GLN A 87 -3.20 5.50 -14.70
CA GLN A 87 -2.60 4.16 -14.79
C GLN A 87 -3.37 3.19 -15.69
N GLU A 88 -4.69 3.19 -15.64
CA GLU A 88 -5.46 2.08 -16.20
C GLU A 88 -6.23 2.39 -17.48
N ASN A 89 -6.30 3.64 -17.97
CA ASN A 89 -7.02 4.05 -19.20
C ASN A 89 -8.50 3.56 -19.31
N MET A 90 -9.01 2.80 -18.34
CA MET A 90 -10.26 2.06 -18.39
C MET A 90 -10.79 1.88 -16.96
N ILE A 91 -11.12 2.99 -16.30
CA ILE A 91 -12.05 2.90 -15.18
C ILE A 91 -13.45 2.96 -15.78
N ASN A 92 -14.10 1.81 -15.91
CA ASN A 92 -15.55 1.84 -15.84
C ASN A 92 -15.90 2.33 -14.43
N ASP A 93 -16.78 3.30 -14.29
CA ASP A 93 -17.18 3.91 -12.99
C ASP A 93 -17.85 2.89 -12.02
N MET A 94 -17.85 1.60 -12.35
CA MET A 94 -18.39 0.50 -11.58
C MET A 94 -17.37 -0.02 -10.56
N VAL A 95 -17.80 -0.05 -9.31
CA VAL A 95 -17.02 -0.55 -8.17
C VAL A 95 -17.72 -1.75 -7.53
N LYS A 96 -16.93 -2.72 -7.07
CA LYS A 96 -17.40 -3.84 -6.24
C LYS A 96 -17.17 -3.50 -4.78
N LEU A 97 -18.21 -3.58 -3.95
CA LEU A 97 -18.11 -3.37 -2.51
C LEU A 97 -18.42 -4.67 -1.78
N SER A 98 -17.54 -5.06 -0.86
CA SER A 98 -17.65 -6.29 -0.09
C SER A 98 -17.44 -6.01 1.40
N PHE A 99 -18.29 -6.61 2.24
CA PHE A 99 -18.06 -6.66 3.67
C PHE A 99 -17.04 -7.77 3.98
N GLN A 100 -15.93 -7.45 4.64
CA GLN A 100 -14.88 -8.42 4.92
C GLN A 100 -15.00 -8.98 6.34
N GLU A 101 -14.88 -8.12 7.34
CA GLU A 101 -15.00 -8.47 8.75
C GLU A 101 -15.56 -7.27 9.52
N ALA A 102 -15.87 -7.45 10.81
CA ALA A 102 -16.42 -6.37 11.63
C ALA A 102 -15.55 -5.11 11.57
N GLY A 103 -16.15 -3.98 11.20
CA GLY A 103 -15.45 -2.69 11.04
C GLY A 103 -14.68 -2.53 9.73
N ARG A 104 -14.73 -3.49 8.80
CA ARG A 104 -14.00 -3.43 7.53
C ARG A 104 -14.86 -3.73 6.32
N ILE A 105 -14.96 -2.73 5.44
CA ILE A 105 -15.44 -2.87 4.07
C ILE A 105 -14.27 -2.76 3.10
N SER A 106 -14.33 -3.47 1.98
CA SER A 106 -13.40 -3.32 0.87
C SER A 106 -14.13 -2.85 -0.37
N LEU A 107 -13.54 -1.88 -1.05
CA LEU A 107 -13.97 -1.40 -2.35
C LEU A 107 -12.90 -1.78 -3.37
N SER A 108 -13.31 -2.44 -4.44
CA SER A 108 -12.44 -2.84 -5.55
C SER A 108 -12.98 -2.25 -6.85
N PHE A 109 -12.13 -1.53 -7.56
CA PHE A 109 -12.44 -1.06 -8.90
C PHE A 109 -12.37 -2.24 -9.87
N ASN A 110 -13.23 -2.24 -10.90
CA ASN A 110 -13.30 -3.35 -11.85
C ASN A 110 -12.16 -3.25 -12.87
N THR A 111 -10.94 -3.46 -12.39
CA THR A 111 -9.70 -3.49 -13.17
C THR A 111 -9.54 -4.89 -13.77
N PRO A 112 -9.14 -5.05 -15.05
CA PRO A 112 -8.79 -6.37 -15.58
C PRO A 112 -7.73 -6.99 -14.67
N GLU A 113 -8.00 -8.20 -14.15
CA GLU A 113 -7.18 -8.85 -13.12
C GLU A 113 -5.70 -8.91 -13.55
N GLN A 114 -4.84 -8.17 -12.86
CA GLN A 114 -3.43 -8.52 -12.77
C GLN A 114 -3.22 -9.26 -11.45
N GLU A 115 -2.92 -10.56 -11.56
CA GLU A 115 -2.76 -11.52 -10.45
C GLU A 115 -1.65 -11.18 -9.43
N ASN A 116 -1.00 -10.01 -9.51
CA ASN A 116 0.19 -9.65 -8.72
C ASN A 116 0.07 -8.33 -7.95
N SER A 117 -1.13 -7.96 -7.47
CA SER A 117 -1.25 -6.79 -6.58
C SER A 117 -0.71 -7.11 -5.18
N ARG A 118 0.31 -6.35 -4.75
CA ARG A 118 0.86 -6.42 -3.39
C ARG A 118 -0.19 -5.94 -2.39
N SER A 119 -0.76 -6.85 -1.61
CA SER A 119 -1.66 -6.55 -0.50
C SER A 119 -0.85 -6.38 0.78
N ILE A 120 -0.97 -5.19 1.39
CA ILE A 120 -0.53 -4.97 2.77
C ILE A 120 -1.80 -4.94 3.62
N SER A 121 -1.90 -5.83 4.59
CA SER A 121 -3.04 -5.88 5.50
C SER A 121 -2.58 -5.81 6.94
N THR A 122 -3.26 -4.99 7.71
CA THR A 122 -3.07 -4.87 9.15
C THR A 122 -4.31 -5.43 9.84
N LYS A 123 -4.12 -6.35 10.77
CA LYS A 123 -5.19 -6.95 11.58
C LYS A 123 -4.89 -6.70 13.06
N GLU A 124 -5.84 -6.11 13.76
CA GLU A 124 -5.77 -5.93 15.20
C GLU A 124 -6.72 -6.92 15.88
N VAL A 125 -6.21 -7.64 16.88
CA VAL A 125 -6.94 -8.71 17.58
C VAL A 125 -6.79 -8.50 19.08
N ARG A 126 -7.91 -8.59 19.81
CA ARG A 126 -7.90 -8.69 21.27
C ARG A 126 -7.83 -10.16 21.65
N ILE A 127 -6.78 -10.55 22.36
CA ILE A 127 -6.56 -11.92 22.82
C ILE A 127 -6.77 -11.93 24.33
N VAL A 128 -7.72 -12.73 24.82
CA VAL A 128 -7.92 -12.94 26.26
C VAL A 128 -7.22 -14.22 26.65
N ARG A 129 -6.24 -14.16 27.56
CA ARG A 129 -5.52 -15.33 28.07
C ARG A 129 -5.32 -15.19 29.58
N ASN A 130 -5.79 -16.18 30.35
CA ASN A 130 -5.71 -16.21 31.82
C ASN A 130 -6.26 -14.93 32.49
N GLY A 131 -7.43 -14.44 32.04
CA GLY A 131 -8.06 -13.23 32.58
C GLY A 131 -7.39 -11.90 32.18
N LYS A 132 -6.24 -11.93 31.50
CA LYS A 132 -5.55 -10.74 30.99
C LYS A 132 -5.89 -10.50 29.51
N VAL A 133 -6.17 -9.24 29.17
CA VAL A 133 -6.46 -8.81 27.79
C VAL A 133 -5.16 -8.33 27.13
N PHE A 134 -4.86 -8.89 25.96
CA PHE A 134 -3.71 -8.51 25.14
C PHE A 134 -4.20 -7.89 23.83
N HIS A 135 -3.56 -6.81 23.40
CA HIS A 135 -3.79 -6.23 22.09
C HIS A 135 -2.68 -6.70 21.15
N ALA A 136 -3.03 -7.47 20.12
CA ALA A 136 -2.10 -7.95 19.11
C ALA A 136 -2.35 -7.23 17.79
N LYS A 137 -1.30 -6.61 17.23
CA LYS A 137 -1.32 -6.03 15.89
C LYS A 137 -0.48 -6.90 14.97
N GLN A 138 -1.10 -7.44 13.93
CA GLN A 138 -0.46 -8.21 12.88
C GLN A 138 -0.42 -7.39 11.60
N VAL A 139 0.77 -7.17 11.05
CA VAL A 139 0.96 -6.58 9.72
C VAL A 139 1.44 -7.68 8.78
N SER A 140 0.79 -7.82 7.63
CA SER A 140 1.18 -8.76 6.58
C SER A 140 1.29 -8.05 5.23
N ASP A 141 2.24 -8.50 4.43
CA ASP A 141 2.61 -7.94 3.14
C ASP A 141 2.84 -9.08 2.14
N SER A 142 1.97 -9.20 1.14
CA SER A 142 2.01 -10.32 0.20
C SER A 142 3.25 -10.34 -0.69
N ALA A 143 3.87 -9.17 -0.97
CA ALA A 143 5.08 -9.12 -1.80
C ALA A 143 6.38 -9.18 -1.01
N ASN A 144 6.35 -8.90 0.30
CA ASN A 144 7.51 -9.06 1.17
C ASN A 144 7.13 -9.78 2.47
N PRO A 145 6.92 -11.12 2.43
CA PRO A 145 6.54 -11.89 3.61
C PRO A 145 7.51 -11.77 4.79
N LYS A 146 8.78 -11.43 4.51
CA LYS A 146 9.82 -11.16 5.53
C LYS A 146 9.51 -9.96 6.41
N ASN A 147 8.67 -9.02 5.95
CA ASN A 147 8.27 -7.84 6.69
C ASN A 147 7.01 -8.07 7.54
N ASN A 148 6.45 -9.29 7.53
CA ASN A 148 5.29 -9.63 8.34
C ASN A 148 5.67 -9.58 9.82
N LYS A 149 4.98 -8.75 10.60
CA LYS A 149 5.27 -8.55 12.03
C LYS A 149 4.01 -8.78 12.85
N LYS A 150 4.18 -9.40 14.01
CA LYS A 150 3.16 -9.49 15.05
C LYS A 150 3.71 -8.79 16.29
N VAL A 151 3.05 -7.71 16.69
CA VAL A 151 3.38 -6.96 17.91
C VAL A 151 2.28 -7.25 18.92
N ILE A 152 2.65 -7.78 20.08
CA ILE A 152 1.75 -7.95 21.22
C ILE A 152 2.02 -6.80 22.18
N LEU A 153 1.05 -5.91 22.33
CA LEU A 153 1.06 -4.83 23.31
C LEU A 153 0.44 -5.37 24.61
N ARG A 154 1.20 -5.30 25.70
CA ARG A 154 0.68 -5.50 27.07
C ARG A 154 0.08 -4.17 27.54
N ASN A 155 -1.11 -4.21 28.12
CA ASN A 155 -1.52 -3.15 29.03
C ASN A 155 -0.82 -3.43 30.37
N GLU A 156 0.10 -2.57 30.75
CA GLU A 156 0.41 -2.36 32.16
C GLU A 156 -0.67 -1.43 32.72
N LEU A 157 -1.75 -2.04 33.22
CA LEU A 157 -2.53 -1.41 34.27
C LEU A 157 -2.05 -2.05 35.57
N ASN A 158 -0.89 -1.59 36.07
CA ASN A 158 -0.56 -1.70 37.49
C ASN A 158 -1.25 -0.50 38.15
N GLU A 159 -2.17 -0.71 39.10
CA GLU A 159 -1.83 -0.82 40.53
C GLU A 159 -1.04 0.42 41.00
N GLU A 160 -1.79 1.49 41.26
CA GLU A 160 -1.45 2.70 42.02
C GLU A 160 -2.72 2.94 42.88
N GLU A 161 -2.78 2.96 44.21
CA GLU A 161 -1.81 3.08 45.31
C GLU A 161 -2.39 2.39 46.57
N GLU A 162 -1.62 1.54 47.26
CA GLU A 162 -1.65 1.45 48.73
C GLU A 162 -0.59 2.44 49.22
N GLU A 163 -0.97 3.49 49.96
CA GLU A 163 -0.30 3.93 51.19
C GLU A 163 -0.95 5.19 51.81
N THR A 164 -1.08 5.15 53.14
CA THR A 164 -1.35 6.23 54.12
C THR A 164 -2.81 6.62 54.48
N GLU A 165 -3.39 5.93 55.48
CA GLU A 165 -4.20 6.60 56.50
C GLU A 165 -3.37 6.74 57.78
N ASP A 166 -2.92 7.98 58.02
CA ASP A 166 -2.23 8.44 59.22
C ASP A 166 -3.12 8.38 60.47
N GLY A 167 -2.45 8.21 61.60
CA GLY A 167 -3.04 7.99 62.92
C GLY A 167 -3.96 9.08 63.48
N ARG A 168 -4.78 8.64 64.43
CA ARG A 168 -5.33 9.41 65.53
C ARG A 168 -5.32 8.58 66.81
#